data_AF-A0A833DT93-F1
#
_entry.id   AF-A0A833DT93-F1
#
_cell.length_a   1.000
_cell.length_b   1.000
_cell.length_c   1.000
_cell.angle_alpha   90.00
_cell.angle_beta   90.00
_cell.angle_gamma   90.00
#
_symmetry.space_group_name_H-M   'P 1'
#
loop_
_entity.id
_entity.type
_entity.pdbx_description
1 polymer ?
#
loop_
_entity_poly.entity_id
_entity_poly.type
_entity_poly.pdbx_seq_one_letter_code
_entity_poly.pdbx_strand_id
1 'polypeptide(L)'
;MTLTIENVASYLGQPIYDIYGRKVGILVSVYSDVDGTVTALEIMTNDAIYETIPAERFEYDSEGLKLLPEWLVNARKIEKKLDVVRKRVRALEELYKRGEVPEHAYKELKEKLWREFEKVKADAKTLKDILRKRSYELENFVLHIEKAMTHLMVSYTAGEIPEQGFKNSMDMLRYAKQAAQAEKKAVEEHISLISKLEREALAAVSTGEEEVKAPTSSTSPITVKVVNSG
;
A
#
# COMPACT_ATOMS: atom_id res chain seq x y z
N MET A 1 4.21 5.48 -12.98
CA MET A 1 4.02 6.65 -13.85
C MET A 1 4.75 7.80 -13.19
N THR A 2 5.51 8.56 -13.97
CA THR A 2 6.19 9.77 -13.48
C THR A 2 5.29 10.95 -13.80
N LEU A 3 5.05 11.82 -12.82
CA LEU A 3 4.24 13.02 -12.99
C LEU A 3 5.12 14.11 -13.60
N THR A 4 4.67 14.76 -14.67
CA THR A 4 5.40 15.86 -15.32
C THR A 4 4.69 17.19 -15.12
N ILE A 5 5.42 18.30 -15.29
CA ILE A 5 4.84 19.66 -15.20
C ILE A 5 3.61 19.79 -16.11
N GLU A 6 3.68 19.23 -17.31
CA GLU A 6 2.58 19.27 -18.30
C GLU A 6 1.30 18.61 -17.78
N ASN A 7 1.41 17.56 -16.94
CA ASN A 7 0.25 16.90 -16.34
C ASN A 7 -0.45 17.76 -15.29
N VAL A 8 0.31 18.60 -14.57
CA VAL A 8 -0.16 19.32 -13.37
C VAL A 8 -0.40 20.82 -13.60
N ALA A 9 0.19 21.41 -14.64
CA ALA A 9 0.15 22.85 -14.86
C ALA A 9 -1.28 23.40 -14.98
N SER A 10 -2.20 22.65 -15.60
CA SER A 10 -3.61 23.03 -15.73
C SER A 10 -4.37 23.05 -14.39
N TYR A 11 -3.81 22.46 -13.34
CA TYR A 11 -4.41 22.38 -12.01
C TYR A 11 -3.92 23.50 -11.08
N LEU A 12 -2.97 24.34 -11.50
CA LEU A 12 -2.55 25.48 -10.68
C LEU A 12 -3.73 26.44 -10.42
N GLY A 13 -3.91 26.80 -9.16
CA GLY A 13 -5.05 27.58 -8.67
C GLY A 13 -6.37 26.80 -8.58
N GLN A 14 -6.40 25.51 -8.94
CA GLN A 14 -7.60 24.68 -8.93
C GLN A 14 -7.73 23.88 -7.63
N PRO A 15 -8.97 23.52 -7.23
CA PRO A 15 -9.19 22.59 -6.13
C PRO A 15 -8.64 21.20 -6.46
N ILE A 16 -7.92 20.62 -5.52
CA ILE A 16 -7.47 19.23 -5.58
C ILE A 16 -8.39 18.36 -4.72
N TYR A 17 -8.73 17.20 -5.26
CA TYR A 17 -9.57 16.21 -4.60
C TYR A 17 -8.78 14.94 -4.32
N ASP A 18 -9.14 14.23 -3.26
CA ASP A 18 -8.62 12.87 -3.04
C ASP A 18 -9.42 11.82 -3.83
N ILE A 19 -8.95 10.58 -3.77
CA ILE A 19 -9.60 9.44 -4.44
C ILE A 19 -11.01 9.10 -3.91
N TYR A 20 -11.44 9.70 -2.80
CA TYR A 20 -12.79 9.58 -2.26
C TYR A 20 -13.65 10.81 -2.62
N GLY A 21 -13.10 11.74 -3.39
CA GLY A 21 -13.73 12.96 -3.90
C GLY A 21 -13.73 14.13 -2.90
N ARG A 22 -13.04 14.01 -1.77
CA ARG A 22 -12.99 15.09 -0.76
C ARG A 22 -12.07 16.19 -1.26
N LYS A 23 -12.52 17.44 -1.18
CA LYS A 23 -11.66 18.59 -1.47
C LYS A 23 -10.56 18.66 -0.40
N VAL A 24 -9.32 18.56 -0.84
CA VAL A 24 -8.13 18.62 0.03
C VAL A 24 -7.68 20.07 0.22
N GLY A 25 -7.68 20.84 -0.87
CA GLY A 25 -7.13 22.19 -0.87
C GLY A 25 -7.04 22.75 -2.28
N ILE A 26 -6.19 23.74 -2.46
CA ILE A 26 -5.89 24.37 -3.76
C ILE A 26 -4.42 24.13 -4.08
N LEU A 27 -4.12 23.70 -5.31
CA LEU A 27 -2.75 23.59 -5.78
C LEU A 27 -2.18 24.98 -6.05
N VAL A 28 -1.16 25.39 -5.32
CA VAL A 28 -0.59 26.76 -5.42
C VAL A 28 0.82 26.80 -5.99
N SER A 29 1.57 25.69 -5.95
CA SER A 29 2.91 25.61 -6.55
C SER A 29 3.28 24.17 -6.92
N VAL A 30 4.23 24.03 -7.84
CA VAL A 30 4.78 22.76 -8.32
C VAL A 30 6.29 22.79 -8.13
N TYR A 31 6.86 21.77 -7.51
CA TYR A 31 8.30 21.54 -7.44
C TYR A 31 8.69 20.49 -8.48
N SER A 32 9.71 20.78 -9.28
CA SER A 32 10.17 19.90 -10.35
C SER A 32 11.68 19.92 -10.52
N ASP A 33 12.21 18.82 -11.03
CA ASP A 33 13.59 18.73 -11.49
C ASP A 33 13.77 19.43 -12.85
N VAL A 34 15.03 19.58 -13.27
CA VAL A 34 15.41 20.27 -14.53
C VAL A 34 14.86 19.59 -15.79
N ASP A 35 14.52 18.31 -15.70
CA ASP A 35 13.93 17.51 -16.77
C ASP A 35 12.39 17.63 -16.83
N GLY A 36 11.79 18.42 -15.94
CA GLY A 36 10.34 18.60 -15.85
C GLY A 36 9.62 17.51 -15.06
N THR A 37 10.36 16.59 -14.41
CA THR A 37 9.78 15.62 -13.47
C THR A 37 9.31 16.33 -12.22
N VAL A 38 8.03 16.18 -11.86
CA VAL A 38 7.47 16.75 -10.63
C VAL A 38 7.91 15.93 -9.43
N THR A 39 8.46 16.62 -8.43
CA THR A 39 8.95 16.00 -7.19
C THR A 39 7.95 16.18 -6.04
N ALA A 40 7.27 17.32 -5.99
CA ALA A 40 6.24 17.62 -4.99
C ALA A 40 5.27 18.71 -5.48
N LEU A 41 4.12 18.81 -4.83
CA LEU A 41 3.10 19.83 -5.05
C LEU A 41 2.83 20.58 -3.74
N GLU A 42 2.67 21.90 -3.81
CA GLU A 42 2.30 22.72 -2.65
C GLU A 42 0.77 22.89 -2.62
N ILE A 43 0.13 22.36 -1.57
CA ILE A 43 -1.32 22.41 -1.41
C ILE A 43 -1.67 23.35 -0.27
N MET A 44 -2.45 24.39 -0.58
CA MET A 44 -3.08 25.24 0.42
C MET A 44 -4.36 24.57 0.91
N THR A 45 -4.36 24.02 2.12
CA THR A 45 -5.52 23.32 2.71
C THR A 45 -6.50 24.30 3.35
N ASN A 46 -5.99 25.42 3.86
CA ASN A 46 -6.75 26.60 4.25
C ASN A 46 -5.84 27.84 4.18
N ASP A 47 -6.38 29.02 4.52
CA ASP A 47 -5.65 30.30 4.41
C ASP A 47 -4.36 30.38 5.25
N ALA A 48 -4.19 29.50 6.24
CA ALA A 48 -3.04 29.47 7.14
C ALA A 48 -2.16 28.22 7.01
N ILE A 49 -2.60 27.19 6.26
CA ILE A 49 -1.93 25.88 6.20
C ILE A 49 -1.59 25.55 4.75
N TYR A 50 -0.28 25.40 4.52
CA TYR A 50 0.33 25.01 3.27
C TYR A 50 1.13 23.74 3.52
N GLU A 51 0.89 22.72 2.70
CA GLU A 51 1.54 21.43 2.82
C GLU A 51 2.24 21.08 1.51
N THR A 52 3.55 20.83 1.59
CA THR A 52 4.31 20.23 0.50
C THR A 52 4.07 18.72 0.48
N ILE A 53 3.36 18.24 -0.54
CA ILE A 53 3.01 16.82 -0.70
C ILE A 53 3.88 16.19 -1.80
N PRO A 54 4.58 15.07 -1.52
CA PRO A 54 5.40 14.37 -2.53
C PRO A 54 4.59 13.91 -3.74
N ALA A 55 5.18 13.96 -4.93
CA ALA A 55 4.55 13.56 -6.19
C ALA A 55 4.04 12.10 -6.17
N GLU A 56 4.68 11.21 -5.41
CA GLU A 56 4.26 9.82 -5.25
C GLU A 56 2.88 9.64 -4.59
N ARG A 57 2.36 10.69 -3.94
CA ARG A 57 1.01 10.70 -3.40
C ARG A 57 -0.02 11.17 -4.41
N PHE A 58 0.33 11.48 -5.64
CA PHE A 58 -0.63 11.88 -6.66
C PHE A 58 -0.77 10.80 -7.74
N GLU A 59 -2.00 10.59 -8.17
CA GLU A 59 -2.30 9.85 -9.40
C GLU A 59 -2.91 10.79 -10.42
N TYR A 60 -2.51 10.62 -11.68
CA TYR A 60 -3.03 11.38 -12.81
C TYR A 60 -3.53 10.39 -13.85
N ASP A 61 -4.84 10.41 -14.09
CA ASP A 61 -5.52 9.55 -15.05
C ASP A 61 -6.58 10.35 -15.86
N SER A 62 -7.49 9.65 -16.54
CA SER A 62 -8.57 10.27 -17.31
C SER A 62 -9.56 11.09 -16.48
N GLU A 63 -9.66 10.83 -15.18
CA GLU A 63 -10.51 11.57 -14.24
C GLU A 63 -9.77 12.75 -13.60
N GLY A 64 -8.48 12.90 -13.88
CA GLY A 64 -7.66 14.05 -13.52
C GLY A 64 -6.65 13.77 -12.42
N LEU A 65 -6.17 14.85 -11.79
CA LEU A 65 -5.17 14.79 -10.72
C LEU A 65 -5.84 14.54 -9.37
N LYS A 66 -5.51 13.43 -8.71
CA LYS A 66 -6.07 13.04 -7.41
C LYS A 66 -5.00 12.78 -6.38
N LEU A 67 -5.30 13.13 -5.13
CA LEU A 67 -4.45 12.83 -3.99
C LEU A 67 -4.76 11.43 -3.41
N LEU A 68 -3.71 10.64 -3.25
CA LEU A 68 -3.69 9.39 -2.51
C LEU A 68 -3.46 9.65 -1.02
N PRO A 69 -4.24 9.00 -0.13
CA PRO A 69 -3.90 8.94 1.28
C PRO A 69 -2.50 8.33 1.47
N GLU A 70 -1.75 8.85 2.43
CA GLU A 70 -0.38 8.37 2.70
C GLU A 70 -0.37 6.87 3.06
N TRP A 71 -1.35 6.41 3.84
CA TRP A 71 -1.47 5.00 4.21
C TRP A 71 -1.61 4.09 2.99
N LEU A 72 -2.25 4.57 1.91
CA LEU A 72 -2.47 3.79 0.69
C LEU A 72 -1.18 3.63 -0.11
N VAL A 73 -0.39 4.71 -0.23
CA VAL A 73 0.94 4.66 -0.85
C VAL A 73 1.83 3.68 -0.10
N ASN A 74 1.82 3.74 1.24
CA ASN A 74 2.57 2.82 2.08
C ASN A 74 2.08 1.37 1.96
N ALA A 75 0.78 1.14 1.91
CA ALA A 75 0.19 -0.19 1.70
C ALA A 75 0.65 -0.81 0.37
N ARG A 76 0.51 -0.08 -0.74
CA ARG A 76 0.96 -0.51 -2.07
C ARG A 76 2.46 -0.84 -2.09
N LYS A 77 3.30 -0.04 -1.39
CA LYS A 77 4.74 -0.29 -1.25
C LYS A 77 5.02 -1.60 -0.51
N ILE A 78 4.36 -1.85 0.62
CA ILE A 78 4.55 -3.08 1.42
C ILE A 78 4.04 -4.31 0.67
N GLU A 79 2.86 -4.23 0.07
CA GLU A 79 2.28 -5.31 -0.75
C GLU A 79 3.23 -5.73 -1.88
N LYS A 80 3.78 -4.75 -2.60
CA LYS A 80 4.77 -5.00 -3.66
C LYS A 80 6.04 -5.67 -3.09
N LYS A 81 6.55 -5.20 -1.95
CA LYS A 81 7.74 -5.80 -1.32
C LYS A 81 7.49 -7.26 -0.92
N LEU A 82 6.35 -7.56 -0.30
CA LEU A 82 5.96 -8.93 0.08
C LEU A 82 5.84 -9.84 -1.14
N ASP A 83 5.20 -9.37 -2.21
CA ASP A 83 5.08 -10.12 -3.46
C ASP A 83 6.44 -10.41 -4.11
N VAL A 84 7.34 -9.42 -4.16
CA VAL A 84 8.69 -9.56 -4.71
C VAL A 84 9.51 -10.56 -3.89
N VAL A 85 9.49 -10.48 -2.56
CA VAL A 85 10.19 -11.44 -1.68
C VAL A 85 9.69 -12.85 -1.96
N ARG A 86 8.37 -13.07 -1.95
CA ARG A 86 7.75 -14.36 -2.25
C ARG A 86 8.21 -14.92 -3.59
N LYS A 87 8.20 -14.11 -4.65
CA LYS A 87 8.61 -14.53 -6.00
C LYS A 87 10.10 -14.87 -6.07
N ARG A 88 10.96 -14.07 -5.44
CA ARG A 88 12.42 -14.30 -5.42
C ARG A 88 12.78 -15.58 -4.68
N VAL A 89 12.13 -15.87 -3.56
CA VAL A 89 12.36 -17.10 -2.80
C VAL A 89 11.98 -18.32 -3.63
N ARG A 90 10.81 -18.33 -4.27
CA ARG A 90 10.39 -19.43 -5.16
C ARG A 90 11.36 -19.64 -6.33
N ALA A 91 11.78 -18.55 -6.99
CA ALA A 91 12.75 -18.64 -8.07
C ALA A 91 14.10 -19.23 -7.60
N LEU A 92 14.56 -18.84 -6.40
CA LEU A 92 15.77 -19.38 -5.80
C LEU A 92 15.64 -20.88 -5.49
N GLU A 93 14.52 -21.32 -4.92
CA GLU A 93 14.23 -22.74 -4.68
C GLU A 93 14.21 -23.55 -5.99
N GLU A 94 13.54 -23.04 -7.03
CA GLU A 94 13.47 -23.70 -8.34
C GLU A 94 14.83 -23.81 -9.03
N LEU A 95 15.68 -22.79 -8.92
CA LEU A 95 17.04 -22.81 -9.48
C LEU A 95 17.93 -23.81 -8.73
N TYR A 96 17.81 -23.87 -7.40
CA TYR A 96 18.54 -24.83 -6.58
C TYR A 96 18.12 -26.28 -6.90
N LYS A 97 16.81 -26.53 -7.04
CA LYS A 97 16.26 -27.85 -7.42
C LYS A 97 16.74 -28.33 -8.79
N ARG A 98 16.99 -27.41 -9.73
CA ARG A 98 17.54 -27.72 -11.05
C ARG A 98 19.07 -27.90 -11.06
N GLY A 99 19.74 -27.70 -9.92
CA GLY A 99 21.19 -27.77 -9.83
C GLY A 99 21.90 -26.60 -10.52
N GLU A 100 21.18 -25.52 -10.86
CA GLU A 100 21.73 -24.36 -11.56
C GLU A 100 22.49 -23.40 -10.62
N VAL A 101 22.33 -23.58 -9.30
CA VAL A 101 22.93 -22.72 -8.28
C VAL A 101 23.73 -23.56 -7.28
N PRO A 102 25.02 -23.25 -7.04
CA PRO A 102 25.82 -23.89 -6.01
C PRO A 102 25.25 -23.70 -4.59
N GLU A 103 25.45 -24.68 -3.71
CA GLU A 103 24.91 -24.65 -2.34
C GLU A 103 25.33 -23.41 -1.53
N HIS A 104 26.58 -22.96 -1.65
CA HIS A 104 27.06 -21.78 -0.94
C HIS A 104 26.30 -20.51 -1.36
N ALA A 105 26.10 -20.31 -2.67
CA ALA A 105 25.39 -19.18 -3.24
C ALA A 105 23.89 -19.23 -2.90
N TYR A 106 23.29 -20.43 -2.89
CA TYR A 106 21.92 -20.64 -2.43
C TYR A 106 21.73 -20.21 -0.98
N LYS A 107 22.59 -20.69 -0.06
CA LYS A 107 22.50 -20.36 1.37
C LYS A 107 22.65 -18.86 1.62
N GLU A 108 23.61 -18.21 0.98
CA GLU A 108 23.84 -16.76 1.10
C GLU A 108 22.61 -15.95 0.63
N LEU A 109 22.11 -16.26 -0.57
CA LEU A 109 20.94 -15.56 -1.12
C LEU A 109 19.68 -15.81 -0.29
N LYS A 110 19.50 -17.03 0.21
CA LYS A 110 18.36 -17.38 1.07
C LYS A 110 18.40 -16.60 2.38
N GLU A 111 19.55 -16.52 3.03
CA GLU A 111 19.72 -15.74 4.27
C GLU A 111 19.44 -14.26 4.02
N LYS A 112 19.93 -13.71 2.90
CA LYS A 112 19.64 -12.33 2.50
C LYS A 112 18.14 -12.09 2.32
N LEU A 113 17.44 -12.95 1.59
CA LEU A 113 16.00 -12.86 1.37
C LEU A 113 15.20 -13.00 2.68
N TRP A 114 15.66 -13.84 3.61
CA TRP A 114 15.06 -13.97 4.93
C TRP A 114 15.18 -12.68 5.74
N ARG A 115 16.37 -12.05 5.77
CA ARG A 115 16.60 -10.77 6.45
C ARG A 115 15.77 -9.64 5.82
N GLU A 116 15.64 -9.63 4.49
CA GLU A 116 14.76 -8.69 3.77
C GLU A 116 13.30 -8.92 4.16
N PHE A 117 12.84 -10.18 4.21
CA PHE A 117 11.49 -10.54 4.62
C PHE A 117 11.16 -10.06 6.04
N GLU A 118 12.03 -10.30 7.02
CA GLU A 118 11.78 -9.87 8.41
C GLU A 118 11.69 -8.35 8.54
N LYS A 119 12.46 -7.58 7.75
CA LYS A 119 12.29 -6.12 7.69
C LYS A 119 10.93 -5.72 7.13
N VAL A 120 10.53 -6.31 6.01
CA VAL A 120 9.21 -6.03 5.38
C VAL A 120 8.06 -6.43 6.31
N LYS A 121 8.21 -7.51 7.06
CA LYS A 121 7.25 -7.97 8.06
C LYS A 121 7.11 -7.00 9.23
N ALA A 122 8.23 -6.44 9.72
CA ALA A 122 8.19 -5.40 10.74
C ALA A 122 7.48 -4.13 10.23
N ASP A 123 7.80 -3.69 9.01
CA ASP A 123 7.12 -2.56 8.35
C ASP A 123 5.60 -2.84 8.21
N ALA A 124 5.24 -4.06 7.79
CA ALA A 124 3.86 -4.49 7.61
C ALA A 124 3.07 -4.47 8.93
N LYS A 125 3.71 -4.87 10.04
CA LYS A 125 3.10 -4.77 11.37
C LYS A 125 2.79 -3.32 11.73
N THR A 126 3.77 -2.42 11.61
CA THR A 126 3.59 -1.00 11.90
C THR A 126 2.48 -0.39 11.03
N LEU A 127 2.46 -0.70 9.73
CA LEU A 127 1.43 -0.19 8.85
C LEU A 127 0.04 -0.74 9.20
N LYS A 128 -0.10 -2.02 9.54
CA LYS A 128 -1.40 -2.58 9.98
C LYS A 128 -1.94 -1.87 11.22
N ASP A 129 -1.08 -1.45 12.13
CA ASP A 129 -1.51 -0.69 13.32
C ASP A 129 -1.97 0.73 12.95
N ILE A 130 -1.29 1.40 12.02
CA ILE A 130 -1.74 2.68 11.43
C ILE A 130 -3.11 2.51 10.74
N LEU A 131 -3.27 1.47 9.93
CA LEU A 131 -4.51 1.18 9.21
C LEU A 131 -5.68 0.88 10.18
N ARG A 132 -5.43 0.10 11.24
CA ARG A 132 -6.46 -0.16 12.28
C ARG A 132 -6.88 1.11 12.99
N LYS A 133 -5.91 1.96 13.36
CA LYS A 133 -6.20 3.27 13.96
C LYS A 133 -7.04 4.12 13.00
N ARG A 134 -6.69 4.16 11.72
CA ARG A 134 -7.44 4.88 10.69
C ARG A 134 -8.86 4.34 10.51
N SER A 135 -9.05 3.03 10.50
CA SER A 135 -10.38 2.41 10.44
C SER A 135 -11.26 2.83 11.63
N TYR A 136 -10.69 2.84 12.84
CA TYR A 136 -11.39 3.31 14.04
C TYR A 136 -11.72 4.81 14.00
N GLU A 137 -10.80 5.65 13.51
CA GLU A 137 -11.05 7.08 13.30
C GLU A 137 -12.21 7.31 12.33
N LEU A 138 -12.24 6.59 11.21
CA LEU A 138 -13.31 6.68 10.21
C LEU A 138 -14.65 6.19 10.75
N GLU A 139 -14.67 5.14 11.56
CA GLU A 139 -15.88 4.67 12.24
C GLU A 139 -16.45 5.71 13.21
N ASN A 140 -15.59 6.30 14.05
CA ASN A 140 -16.02 7.38 14.93
C ASN A 140 -16.51 8.60 14.16
N PHE A 141 -15.86 8.93 13.05
CA PHE A 141 -16.29 10.01 12.17
C PHE A 141 -17.68 9.74 11.58
N VAL A 142 -17.94 8.51 11.09
CA VAL A 142 -19.27 8.12 10.60
C VAL A 142 -20.32 8.27 11.70
N LEU A 143 -20.07 7.78 12.91
CA LEU A 143 -20.98 7.93 14.05
C LEU A 143 -21.24 9.41 14.40
N HIS A 144 -20.20 10.25 14.32
CA HIS A 144 -20.32 11.68 14.55
C HIS A 144 -21.22 12.35 13.49
N ILE A 145 -21.03 12.01 12.22
CA ILE A 145 -21.86 12.50 11.12
C ILE A 145 -23.31 12.04 11.26
N GLU A 146 -23.56 10.78 11.65
CA GLU A 146 -24.93 10.28 11.88
C GLU A 146 -25.65 11.01 13.03
N LYS A 147 -24.93 11.36 14.10
CA LYS A 147 -25.47 12.22 15.16
C LYS A 147 -25.83 13.60 14.62
N ALA A 148 -24.93 14.24 13.86
CA ALA A 148 -25.19 15.56 13.26
C ALA A 148 -26.40 15.53 12.31
N MET A 149 -26.52 14.49 11.47
CA MET A 149 -27.69 14.27 10.62
C MET A 149 -28.98 14.13 11.45
N THR A 150 -28.92 13.42 12.58
CA THR A 150 -30.07 13.23 13.47
C THR A 150 -30.53 14.56 14.08
N HIS A 151 -29.60 15.37 14.59
CA HIS A 151 -29.92 16.71 15.08
C HIS A 151 -30.55 17.58 13.98
N LEU A 152 -29.99 17.57 12.77
CA LEU A 152 -30.51 18.31 11.63
C LEU A 152 -31.94 17.87 11.26
N MET A 153 -32.23 16.56 11.27
CA MET A 153 -33.58 16.03 11.03
C MET A 153 -34.58 16.47 12.09
N VAL A 154 -34.18 16.47 13.37
CA VAL A 154 -35.04 16.92 14.47
C VAL A 154 -35.39 18.39 14.31
N SER A 155 -34.40 19.28 14.12
CA SER A 155 -34.64 20.71 13.97
C SER A 155 -35.47 21.05 12.72
N TYR A 156 -35.26 20.33 11.61
CA TYR A 156 -36.13 20.47 10.43
C TYR A 156 -37.57 20.03 10.72
N THR A 157 -37.75 18.88 11.37
CA THR A 157 -39.08 18.34 11.71
C THR A 157 -39.82 19.23 12.71
N ALA A 158 -39.09 19.88 13.62
CA ALA A 158 -39.63 20.87 14.56
C ALA A 158 -39.98 22.21 13.90
N GLY A 159 -39.65 22.41 12.62
CA GLY A 159 -39.89 23.65 11.89
C GLY A 159 -38.89 24.77 12.19
N GLU A 160 -37.76 24.46 12.83
CA GLU A 160 -36.72 25.44 13.20
C GLU A 160 -35.83 25.82 12.00
N ILE A 161 -35.76 24.97 10.98
CA ILE A 161 -34.84 25.10 9.84
C ILE A 161 -35.64 25.10 8.53
N PRO A 162 -35.34 26.00 7.58
CA PRO A 162 -35.98 26.00 6.27
C PRO A 162 -35.55 24.78 5.43
N GLU A 163 -36.45 24.29 4.58
CA GLU A 163 -36.23 23.10 3.73
C GLU A 163 -34.95 23.18 2.89
N GLN A 164 -34.64 24.35 2.32
CA GLN A 164 -33.43 24.53 1.53
C GLN A 164 -32.15 24.32 2.35
N GLY A 165 -32.11 24.85 3.58
CA GLY A 165 -30.99 24.70 4.50
C GLY A 165 -30.83 23.25 4.95
N PHE A 166 -31.95 22.57 5.21
CA PHE A 166 -31.98 21.15 5.53
C PHE A 166 -31.42 20.30 4.37
N LYS A 167 -31.93 20.45 3.14
CA LYS A 167 -31.51 19.66 1.98
C LYS A 167 -30.02 19.80 1.72
N ASN A 168 -29.53 21.03 1.59
CA ASN A 168 -28.12 21.31 1.30
C ASN A 168 -27.20 20.68 2.38
N SER A 169 -27.52 20.89 3.65
CA SER A 169 -26.70 20.38 4.75
C SER A 169 -26.75 18.86 4.84
N MET A 170 -27.94 18.26 4.60
CA MET A 170 -28.12 16.82 4.63
C MET A 170 -27.32 16.14 3.51
N ASP A 171 -27.28 16.72 2.31
CA ASP A 171 -26.53 16.18 1.18
C ASP A 171 -25.02 16.23 1.44
N MET A 172 -24.52 17.32 2.04
CA MET A 172 -23.11 17.41 2.48
C MET A 172 -22.75 16.33 3.50
N LEU A 173 -23.61 16.11 4.51
CA LEU A 173 -23.39 15.09 5.54
C LEU A 173 -23.44 13.67 4.95
N ARG A 174 -24.39 13.38 4.05
CA ARG A 174 -24.47 12.09 3.33
C ARG A 174 -23.21 11.82 2.52
N TYR A 175 -22.74 12.83 1.80
CA TYR A 175 -21.51 12.74 1.02
C TYR A 175 -20.30 12.43 1.91
N ALA A 176 -20.13 13.16 3.01
CA ALA A 176 -19.04 12.94 3.95
C ALA A 176 -19.08 11.53 4.56
N LYS A 177 -20.28 11.04 4.92
CA LYS A 177 -20.49 9.67 5.41
C LYS A 177 -20.08 8.64 4.36
N GLN A 178 -20.54 8.80 3.12
CA GLN A 178 -20.25 7.87 2.03
C GLN A 178 -18.74 7.79 1.74
N ALA A 179 -18.06 8.94 1.66
CA ALA A 179 -16.61 9.00 1.47
C ALA A 179 -15.85 8.31 2.60
N ALA A 180 -16.24 8.53 3.86
CA ALA A 180 -15.62 7.89 5.02
C ALA A 180 -15.83 6.37 5.04
N GLN A 181 -17.01 5.90 4.66
CA GLN A 181 -17.31 4.46 4.53
C GLN A 181 -16.51 3.80 3.40
N ALA A 182 -16.37 4.48 2.26
CA ALA A 182 -15.55 4.01 1.15
C ALA A 182 -14.06 3.90 1.56
N GLU A 183 -13.53 4.90 2.27
CA GLU A 183 -12.17 4.84 2.80
C GLU A 183 -12.01 3.69 3.80
N LYS A 184 -12.95 3.53 4.75
CA LYS A 184 -12.89 2.46 5.77
C LYS A 184 -12.84 1.08 5.10
N LYS A 185 -13.69 0.85 4.11
CA LYS A 185 -13.70 -0.39 3.34
C LYS A 185 -12.36 -0.65 2.65
N ALA A 186 -11.79 0.36 1.99
CA ALA A 186 -10.48 0.23 1.34
C ALA A 186 -9.36 -0.09 2.35
N VAL A 187 -9.37 0.57 3.51
CA VAL A 187 -8.42 0.28 4.59
C VAL A 187 -8.50 -1.17 5.04
N GLU A 188 -9.71 -1.70 5.26
CA GLU A 188 -9.93 -3.10 5.66
C GLU A 188 -9.48 -4.10 4.59
N GLU A 189 -9.74 -3.79 3.32
CA GLU A 189 -9.26 -4.58 2.18
C GLU A 189 -7.73 -4.66 2.14
N HIS A 190 -7.03 -3.54 2.34
CA HIS A 190 -5.57 -3.51 2.37
C HIS A 190 -5.00 -4.23 3.60
N ILE A 191 -5.63 -4.15 4.78
CA ILE A 191 -5.22 -4.96 5.95
C ILE A 191 -5.28 -6.47 5.62
N SER A 192 -6.37 -6.91 4.98
CA SER A 192 -6.58 -8.30 4.59
C SER A 192 -5.55 -8.75 3.55
N LEU A 193 -5.31 -7.93 2.53
CA LEU A 193 -4.34 -8.22 1.48
C LEU A 193 -2.91 -8.31 2.01
N ILE A 194 -2.48 -7.36 2.84
CA ILE A 194 -1.15 -7.41 3.49
C ILE A 194 -1.01 -8.69 4.30
N SER A 195 -2.02 -9.05 5.09
CA SER A 195 -1.98 -10.27 5.92
C SER A 195 -1.90 -11.54 5.09
N LYS A 196 -2.60 -11.59 3.95
CA LYS A 196 -2.53 -12.70 2.99
C LYS A 196 -1.13 -12.82 2.38
N LEU A 197 -0.60 -11.72 1.85
CA LEU A 197 0.73 -11.68 1.22
C LEU A 197 1.85 -12.01 2.21
N GLU A 198 1.74 -11.55 3.45
CA GLU A 198 2.67 -11.86 4.54
C GLU A 198 2.69 -13.37 4.83
N ARG A 199 1.52 -14.01 4.94
CA ARG A 199 1.43 -15.46 5.15
C ARG A 199 2.02 -16.25 3.98
N GLU A 200 1.74 -15.84 2.75
CA GLU A 200 2.26 -16.51 1.55
C GLU A 200 3.77 -16.34 1.39
N ALA A 201 4.30 -15.17 1.75
CA ALA A 201 5.74 -14.91 1.77
C ALA A 201 6.43 -15.71 2.89
N LEU A 202 5.84 -15.78 4.08
CA LEU A 202 6.36 -16.60 5.18
C LEU A 202 6.43 -18.08 4.78
N ALA A 203 5.36 -18.62 4.19
CA ALA A 203 5.33 -20.00 3.73
C ALA A 203 6.45 -20.31 2.73
N ALA A 204 6.71 -19.42 1.77
CA ALA A 204 7.80 -19.58 0.81
C ALA A 204 9.18 -19.53 1.48
N VAL A 205 9.38 -18.66 2.47
CA VAL A 205 10.67 -18.53 3.17
C VAL A 205 10.95 -19.76 4.05
N SER A 206 9.92 -20.38 4.63
CA SER A 206 10.04 -21.54 5.50
C SER A 206 10.24 -22.88 4.77
N THR A 207 9.66 -23.08 3.57
CA THR A 207 9.78 -24.34 2.81
C THR A 207 11.23 -24.71 2.47
N GLY A 208 12.10 -23.72 2.26
CA GLY A 208 13.50 -24.00 1.98
C GLY A 208 14.32 -24.47 3.19
N GLU A 209 13.81 -24.44 4.43
CA GLU A 209 14.56 -24.89 5.63
C GLU A 209 14.56 -26.41 5.83
N GLU A 210 13.52 -27.11 5.39
CA GLU A 210 13.42 -28.57 5.56
C GLU A 210 14.27 -29.35 4.54
N GLU A 211 14.42 -28.87 3.30
CA GLU A 211 15.20 -29.58 2.26
C GLU A 211 16.72 -29.58 2.49
N VAL A 212 17.27 -28.72 3.36
CA VAL A 212 18.72 -28.64 3.62
C VAL A 212 19.18 -29.68 4.68
N LYS A 213 18.27 -30.41 5.32
CA LYS A 213 18.59 -31.38 6.38
C LYS A 213 18.59 -32.86 5.94
N ALA A 214 18.39 -33.18 4.66
CA ALA A 214 18.55 -34.56 4.19
C ALA A 214 20.03 -34.87 3.92
N PRO A 215 20.68 -35.81 4.65
CA PRO A 215 22.07 -36.15 4.39
C PRO A 215 22.16 -37.02 3.13
N THR A 216 22.89 -36.53 2.13
CA THR A 216 23.43 -37.36 1.05
C THR A 216 24.51 -38.28 1.62
N SER A 217 24.14 -39.51 1.98
CA SER A 217 25.09 -40.60 2.16
C SER A 217 24.77 -41.75 1.21
N SER A 218 25.45 -41.80 0.08
CA SER A 218 25.76 -43.06 -0.59
C SER A 218 27.10 -42.96 -1.31
N THR A 219 28.18 -43.07 -0.55
CA THR A 219 29.45 -43.58 -1.06
C THR A 219 29.31 -45.09 -1.25
N SER A 220 29.35 -45.57 -2.49
CA SER A 220 29.64 -46.98 -2.79
C SER A 220 31.07 -47.07 -3.34
N PRO A 221 31.93 -47.98 -2.84
CA PRO A 221 33.32 -48.05 -3.28
C PRO A 221 33.46 -48.71 -4.65
N ILE A 222 34.47 -48.23 -5.38
CA ILE A 222 34.94 -48.73 -6.67
C ILE A 222 35.36 -50.21 -6.54
N THR A 223 34.79 -51.09 -7.37
CA THR A 223 35.26 -52.47 -7.53
C THR A 223 36.20 -52.54 -8.74
N VAL A 224 37.50 -52.70 -8.52
CA VAL A 224 38.49 -52.92 -9.58
C VAL A 224 38.45 -54.40 -9.97
N LYS A 225 37.90 -54.71 -11.15
CA LYS A 225 38.10 -56.02 -11.80
C LYS A 225 39.42 -55.99 -12.55
N VAL A 226 40.42 -56.73 -12.06
CA VAL A 226 41.59 -57.11 -12.87
C VAL A 226 41.22 -58.38 -13.63
N VAL A 227 41.24 -58.31 -14.97
CA VAL A 227 41.16 -59.48 -15.85
C VAL A 227 42.38 -59.50 -16.76
N ASN A 228 43.20 -60.53 -16.51
CA ASN A 228 44.11 -61.30 -17.37
C ASN A 228 45.22 -60.63 -18.19
N SER A 229 46.39 -61.28 -18.18
CA SER A 229 46.88 -62.11 -19.31
C SER A 229 48.25 -62.73 -18.98
N GLY A 230 48.46 -64.00 -19.37
CA GLY A 230 49.79 -64.62 -19.46
C GLY A 230 49.90 -65.99 -18.84
#